data_AF-M5RH13-F1
#
_entry.id   AF-M5RH13-F1
#
_cell.length_a   1.000
_cell.length_b   1.000
_cell.length_c   1.000
_cell.angle_alpha   90.00
_cell.angle_beta   90.00
_cell.angle_gamma   90.00
#
_symmetry.space_group_name_H-M   'P 1'
#
loop_
_entity.id
_entity.type
_entity.pdbx_description
1 polymer ?
#
loop_
_entity_poly.entity_id
_entity_poly.type
_entity_poly.pdbx_seq_one_letter_code
_entity_poly.pdbx_strand_id
1 'polypeptide(L)' 'MGKKRPDLELVPVYIDNVNRILPRGEFLPVPLLSCITIGPPIFLEAGEPKTEFLKRAREAVRRLKDL' A
#
# COMPACT_ATOMS: atom_id res chain seq x y z
N MET A 1 3.45 11.35 -13.73
CA MET A 1 2.96 10.09 -14.33
C MET A 1 1.43 9.94 -14.20
N GLY A 2 0.80 10.10 -13.02
CA GLY A 2 -0.66 9.92 -12.85
C GLY A 2 -1.59 10.77 -13.74
N LYS A 3 -1.35 12.07 -13.93
CA LYS A 3 -2.22 12.92 -14.79
C LYS A 3 -2.23 12.55 -16.28
N LYS A 4 -1.26 11.75 -16.75
CA LYS A 4 -1.17 11.38 -18.18
C LYS A 4 -2.06 10.18 -18.53
N ARG A 5 -2.60 9.48 -17.53
CA ARG A 5 -3.41 8.25 -17.67
C ARG A 5 -4.45 8.18 -16.55
N PRO A 6 -5.46 9.07 -16.55
CA PRO A 6 -6.51 9.08 -15.52
C PRO A 6 -7.44 7.86 -15.60
N ASP A 7 -7.41 7.15 -16.74
CA ASP A 7 -8.13 5.91 -17.03
C ASP A 7 -7.61 4.69 -16.26
N LEU A 8 -6.41 4.78 -15.67
CA LEU A 8 -5.81 3.65 -14.98
C LEU A 8 -6.35 3.50 -13.57
N GLU A 9 -6.68 2.27 -13.22
CA GLU A 9 -6.93 1.87 -11.84
C GLU A 9 -5.60 1.80 -11.06
N LEU A 10 -5.65 2.25 -9.81
CA LEU A 10 -4.59 2.05 -8.84
C LEU A 10 -5.12 1.15 -7.74
N VAL A 11 -4.47 0.02 -7.51
CA VAL A 11 -4.91 -0.95 -6.50
C VAL A 11 -4.09 -0.73 -5.21
N PRO A 12 -4.72 -0.35 -4.08
CA PRO A 12 -4.02 -0.22 -2.81
C PRO A 12 -3.64 -1.60 -2.27
N VAL A 13 -2.40 -1.72 -1.79
CA VAL A 13 -1.87 -2.94 -1.18
C VAL A 13 -1.24 -2.59 0.16
N TYR A 14 -1.66 -3.27 1.21
CA TYR A 14 -1.03 -3.22 2.52
C TYR A 14 -0.17 -4.48 2.73
N ILE A 15 1.04 -4.29 3.23
CA ILE A 15 2.00 -5.37 3.48
C ILE A 15 2.36 -5.33 4.95
N ASP A 16 2.09 -6.42 5.65
CA ASP A 16 2.46 -6.58 7.05
C ASP A 16 3.76 -7.39 7.19
N ASN A 17 4.47 -7.19 8.31
CA ASN A 17 5.62 -8.00 8.71
C ASN A 17 6.82 -8.02 7.75
N VAL A 18 7.07 -6.93 7.02
CA VAL A 18 8.24 -6.79 6.11
C VAL A 18 9.60 -6.61 6.81
N ASN A 19 9.63 -6.33 8.11
CA ASN A 19 10.79 -5.67 8.75
C ASN A 19 11.65 -6.50 9.70
N ARG A 20 11.58 -7.83 9.76
CA ARG A 20 12.46 -8.59 10.68
C ARG A 20 12.93 -9.95 10.16
N ILE A 21 13.67 -9.95 9.05
CA ILE A 21 14.25 -11.19 8.53
C ILE A 21 15.51 -11.61 9.33
N LEU A 22 16.29 -10.67 9.88
CA LEU A 22 17.47 -10.97 10.74
C LEU A 22 17.81 -9.80 11.68
N PRO A 23 17.86 -9.97 13.02
CA PRO A 23 18.60 -9.08 13.90
C PRO A 23 20.11 -9.30 13.74
N ARG A 24 20.92 -8.24 13.80
CA ARG A 24 22.39 -8.39 13.83
C ARG A 24 22.80 -9.12 15.11
N GLY A 25 23.21 -10.39 15.01
CA GLY A 25 23.82 -11.15 16.10
C GLY A 25 23.09 -12.41 16.59
N GLU A 26 21.93 -12.77 16.03
CA GLU A 26 21.20 -14.00 16.42
C GLU A 26 20.98 -14.96 15.24
N PHE A 27 21.03 -16.26 15.54
CA PHE A 27 21.24 -17.35 14.58
C PHE A 27 19.96 -18.02 14.04
N LEU A 28 18.76 -17.53 14.35
CA LEU A 28 17.52 -18.17 13.90
C LEU A 28 16.59 -17.18 13.18
N PRO A 29 16.51 -17.21 11.83
CA PRO A 29 15.46 -16.48 11.11
C PRO A 29 14.12 -17.15 11.39
N VAL A 30 13.25 -16.44 12.12
CA VAL A 30 11.85 -16.87 12.27
C VAL A 30 11.15 -16.62 10.93
N PRO A 31 10.38 -17.58 10.39
CA PRO A 31 9.55 -17.30 9.23
C PRO A 31 8.49 -16.27 9.64
N LEU A 32 8.70 -15.02 9.23
CA LEU A 32 7.66 -14.01 9.32
C LEU A 32 6.65 -14.31 8.23
N LEU A 33 5.42 -14.62 8.63
CA LEU A 33 4.26 -14.58 7.75
C LEU A 33 4.07 -13.12 7.32
N SER A 34 4.61 -12.77 6.16
CA SER A 34 4.27 -11.52 5.48
C SER A 34 2.88 -11.69 4.89
N CYS A 35 1.93 -10.95 5.45
CA CYS A 35 0.57 -10.91 4.94
C CYS A 35 0.43 -9.74 3.97
N ILE A 36 -0.28 -9.97 2.87
CA ILE A 36 -0.68 -8.90 1.94
C ILE A 36 -2.20 -8.79 1.94
N THR A 37 -2.69 -7.56 2.05
CA THR A 37 -4.11 -7.24 1.90
C THR A 37 -4.26 -6.37 0.67
N ILE A 38 -5.06 -6.84 -0.28
CA ILE A 38 -5.35 -6.15 -1.54
C ILE A 38 -6.72 -5.50 -1.42
N GLY A 39 -6.77 -4.18 -1.60
CA GLY A 39 -7.99 -3.42 -1.50
C GLY A 39 -8.69 -3.21 -2.84
N PRO A 40 -9.88 -2.59 -2.81
CA PRO A 40 -10.59 -2.20 -4.03
C PRO A 40 -9.81 -1.13 -4.81
N PRO A 41 -9.90 -1.13 -6.15
CA PRO A 41 -9.21 -0.14 -6.99
C PRO A 41 -9.68 1.29 -6.69
N ILE A 42 -8.77 2.25 -6.85
CA ILE A 42 -9.02 3.68 -6.81
C ILE A 42 -8.60 4.33 -8.13
N PHE A 43 -9.33 5.36 -8.54
CA PHE A 43 -9.08 6.09 -9.78
C PHE A 43 -8.66 7.53 -9.48
N LEU A 44 -7.98 8.16 -10.45
CA LEU A 44 -7.74 9.59 -10.41
C LEU A 44 -9.01 10.30 -10.86
N GLU A 45 -9.56 11.18 -10.03
CA GLU A 45 -10.78 11.91 -10.37
C GLU A 45 -10.48 13.09 -11.30
N ALA A 46 -11.47 13.46 -12.12
CA ALA A 46 -11.34 14.57 -13.05
C ALA A 46 -11.11 15.89 -12.30
N GLY A 47 -9.99 16.56 -12.58
CA GLY A 47 -9.62 17.81 -11.90
C GLY A 47 -9.04 17.63 -10.50
N GLU A 48 -8.85 16.40 -10.02
CA GLU A 48 -8.32 16.14 -8.68
C GLU A 48 -6.86 16.64 -8.54
N PRO A 49 -6.57 17.48 -7.52
CA PRO A 49 -5.19 17.84 -7.21
C PRO A 49 -4.39 16.62 -6.76
N LYS A 50 -3.10 16.59 -7.12
CA LYS A 50 -2.20 15.48 -6.75
C LYS A 50 -2.16 15.23 -5.23
N THR A 51 -2.23 16.29 -4.42
CA THR A 51 -2.18 16.21 -2.96
C THR A 51 -3.41 15.50 -2.39
N GLU A 52 -4.60 15.80 -2.90
CA GLU A 52 -5.85 15.17 -2.49
C GLU A 52 -5.89 13.70 -2.91
N PHE A 53 -5.50 13.39 -4.15
CA PHE A 53 -5.36 12.01 -4.61
C PHE A 53 -4.43 11.19 -3.69
N LEU A 54 -3.24 11.73 -3.38
CA LEU A 54 -2.28 11.02 -2.53
C LEU A 54 -2.77 10.86 -1.08
N LYS A 55 -3.52 11.85 -0.56
CA LYS A 55 -4.14 11.75 0.76
C LYS A 55 -5.17 10.61 0.79
N ARG A 56 -6.07 10.56 -0.20
CA ARG A 56 -7.07 9.50 -0.35
C ARG A 56 -6.46 8.13 -0.59
N ALA A 57 -5.43 8.04 -1.43
CA ALA A 57 -4.69 6.80 -1.67
C ALA A 57 -4.02 6.26 -0.41
N ARG A 58 -3.42 7.14 0.40
CA ARG A 58 -2.84 6.76 1.71
C ARG A 58 -3.92 6.25 2.66
N GLU A 59 -5.07 6.90 2.73
CA GLU A 59 -6.19 6.46 3.55
C GLU A 59 -6.77 5.12 3.07
N ALA A 60 -6.80 4.87 1.77
CA ALA A 60 -7.19 3.56 1.21
C ALA A 60 -6.25 2.45 1.69
N VAL A 61 -4.93 2.63 1.59
CA VAL A 61 -3.95 1.65 2.08
C VAL A 61 -4.05 1.46 3.60
N ARG A 62 -4.24 2.53 4.38
CA ARG A 62 -4.38 2.44 5.84
C ARG A 62 -5.59 1.63 6.27
N ARG A 63 -6.72 1.75 5.56
CA ARG A 63 -7.94 0.96 5.87
C ARG A 63 -7.74 -0.54 5.69
N LEU A 64 -6.81 -0.95 4.83
CA LEU A 64 -6.51 -2.37 4.61
C LEU A 64 -5.75 -3.03 5.77
N LYS A 65 -5.20 -2.22 6.69
CA LYS A 65 -4.55 -2.73 7.90
C LYS A 65 -5.56 -3.35 8.88
N ASP A 66 -6.78 -2.81 8.91
CA ASP A 66 -7.81 -3.18 9.87
C ASP A 66 -8.81 -4.22 9.30
N LEU A 67 -8.50 -4.79 8.12
CA LEU A 67 -9.23 -5.88 7.45
C LEU A 67 -8.54 -7.22 7.71
#